data_AF-A0A2P8H8P7-F1
#
_entry.id   AF-A0A2P8H8P7-F1
#
_cell.length_a   1.000
_cell.length_b   1.000
_cell.length_c   1.000
_cell.angle_alpha   90.00
_cell.angle_beta   90.00
_cell.angle_gamma   90.00
#
_symmetry.space_group_name_H-M   'P 1'
#
loop_
_entity.id
_entity.type
_entity.pdbx_description
1 polymer ?
#
loop_
_entity_poly.entity_id
_entity_poly.type
_entity_poly.pdbx_seq_one_letter_code
_entity_poly.pdbx_strand_id
1 'polypeptide(L)'
;MAVVSLAAHKQEKIEKQDERLIRAVSREEVENSAARHIAPVCASFHFRGSFLEEACLDLGVEAYLQGGRTGYRTGKRGKTGGVANQFQLTQEALQAELTVLLLSWVHRGTLSAEELRRASRAYTREWWERGFETGRRHRCLKY
;
A
#
# COMPACT_ATOMS: atom_id res chain seq x y z
N MET A 1 -28.88 21.84 17.07
CA MET A 1 -28.49 21.76 15.65
C MET A 1 -26.98 21.58 15.58
N ALA A 2 -26.49 20.41 15.16
CA ALA A 2 -25.05 20.15 15.09
C ALA A 2 -24.48 20.67 13.76
N VAL A 3 -23.64 21.70 13.82
CA VAL A 3 -22.88 22.19 12.66
C VAL A 3 -21.72 21.22 12.45
N VAL A 4 -21.96 20.18 11.65
CA VAL A 4 -20.87 19.29 11.22
C VAL A 4 -19.96 20.10 10.29
N SER A 5 -18.70 20.25 10.66
CA SER A 5 -17.74 20.99 9.83
C SER A 5 -17.58 20.28 8.48
N LEU A 6 -17.37 21.05 7.41
CA LEU A 6 -17.14 20.50 6.07
C LEU A 6 -15.93 19.54 6.03
N ALA A 7 -14.98 19.69 6.97
CA ALA A 7 -13.83 18.81 7.14
C ALA A 7 -14.24 17.45 7.73
N ALA A 8 -15.07 17.44 8.77
CA ALA A 8 -15.58 16.21 9.38
C ALA A 8 -16.40 15.38 8.38
N HIS A 9 -17.24 16.03 7.57
CA HIS A 9 -18.02 15.33 6.54
C HIS A 9 -17.14 14.75 5.41
N LYS A 10 -16.04 15.42 5.06
CA LYS A 10 -15.08 14.88 4.08
C LYS A 10 -14.32 13.69 4.65
N GLN A 11 -13.94 13.74 5.92
CA GLN A 11 -13.21 12.70 6.62
C GLN A 11 -14.06 11.41 6.71
N GLU A 12 -15.31 11.52 7.15
CA GLU A 12 -16.24 10.39 7.22
C GLU A 12 -16.44 9.71 5.85
N LYS A 13 -16.43 10.51 4.77
CA LYS A 13 -16.52 9.97 3.41
C LYS A 13 -15.26 9.21 2.99
N ILE A 14 -14.08 9.67 3.41
CA ILE A 14 -12.80 8.99 3.15
C ILE A 14 -12.78 7.67 3.93
N GLU A 15 -13.11 7.71 5.22
CA GLU A 15 -13.17 6.52 6.09
C GLU A 15 -14.10 5.45 5.53
N LYS A 16 -15.33 5.82 5.13
CA LYS A 16 -16.28 4.89 4.48
C LYS A 16 -15.78 4.34 3.14
N GLN A 17 -14.92 5.07 2.42
CA GLN A 17 -14.30 4.58 1.19
C GLN A 17 -13.18 3.60 1.50
N ASP A 18 -12.35 3.91 2.51
CA ASP A 18 -11.24 3.06 2.92
C ASP A 18 -11.75 1.75 3.52
N GLU A 19 -12.78 1.78 4.37
CA GLU A 19 -13.42 0.56 4.90
C GLU A 19 -13.87 -0.40 3.79
N ARG A 20 -14.39 0.13 2.68
CA ARG A 20 -14.82 -0.68 1.53
C ARG A 20 -13.63 -1.27 0.77
N LEU A 21 -12.55 -0.51 0.67
CA LEU A 21 -11.31 -0.95 0.02
C LEU A 21 -10.61 -2.02 0.86
N ILE A 22 -10.49 -1.82 2.18
CA ILE A 22 -9.83 -2.75 3.11
C ILE A 22 -10.47 -4.12 3.08
N ARG A 23 -11.81 -4.21 2.96
CA ARG A 23 -12.51 -5.51 2.85
C ARG A 23 -12.09 -6.35 1.63
N ALA A 24 -11.45 -5.75 0.63
CA ALA A 24 -10.95 -6.44 -0.55
C ALA A 24 -9.50 -6.94 -0.39
N VAL A 25 -8.85 -6.68 0.75
CA VAL A 25 -7.50 -7.15 1.05
C VAL A 25 -7.57 -8.20 2.15
N SER A 26 -7.14 -9.42 1.83
CA SER A 26 -7.01 -10.49 2.80
C SER A 26 -5.57 -10.63 3.32
N ARG A 27 -5.41 -11.11 4.56
CA ARG A 27 -4.10 -11.43 5.14
C ARG A 27 -3.31 -12.43 4.28
N GLU A 28 -4.01 -13.40 3.68
CA GLU A 28 -3.40 -14.41 2.80
C GLU A 28 -2.80 -13.77 1.54
N GLU A 29 -3.43 -12.75 0.96
CA GLU A 29 -2.86 -12.04 -0.18
C GLU A 29 -1.62 -11.24 0.20
N VAL A 30 -1.61 -10.63 1.39
CA VAL A 30 -0.45 -9.92 1.95
C VAL A 30 0.69 -10.90 2.20
N GLU A 31 0.41 -12.04 2.83
CA GLU A 31 1.38 -13.12 3.06
C GLU A 31 1.99 -13.60 1.73
N ASN A 32 1.15 -13.91 0.75
CA ASN A 32 1.59 -14.37 -0.57
C ASN A 32 2.42 -13.31 -1.31
N SER A 33 2.03 -12.03 -1.24
CA SER A 33 2.78 -10.94 -1.87
C SER A 33 4.14 -10.74 -1.19
N ALA A 34 4.18 -10.76 0.14
CA ALA A 34 5.42 -10.64 0.90
C ALA A 34 6.35 -11.83 0.62
N ALA A 35 5.82 -13.06 0.56
CA ALA A 35 6.58 -14.24 0.18
C ALA A 35 7.16 -14.13 -1.25
N ARG A 36 6.43 -13.55 -2.21
CA ARG A 36 6.93 -13.36 -3.59
C ARG A 36 8.06 -12.34 -3.69
N HIS A 37 7.99 -11.24 -2.94
CA HIS A 37 8.93 -10.11 -3.10
C HIS A 37 10.08 -10.12 -2.09
N ILE A 38 9.82 -10.51 -0.84
CA ILE A 38 10.75 -10.35 0.28
C ILE A 38 11.52 -11.64 0.55
N ALA A 39 10.86 -12.80 0.52
CA ALA A 39 11.51 -14.08 0.80
C ALA A 39 12.73 -14.39 -0.12
N PRO A 40 12.71 -14.07 -1.44
CA PRO A 40 13.86 -14.34 -2.31
C PRO A 40 15.12 -13.58 -1.92
N VAL A 41 14.98 -12.41 -1.29
CA VAL A 41 16.10 -11.56 -0.86
C VAL A 41 16.40 -11.68 0.63
N CYS A 42 15.57 -12.40 1.39
CA CYS A 42 15.68 -12.55 2.84
C CYS A 42 15.29 -13.98 3.21
N ALA A 43 16.24 -14.92 3.14
CA ALA A 43 15.98 -16.35 3.38
C ALA A 43 15.46 -16.66 4.80
N SER A 44 15.73 -15.79 5.78
CA SER A 44 15.21 -15.89 7.14
C SER A 44 13.78 -15.33 7.30
N PHE A 45 13.19 -14.82 6.23
CA PHE A 45 11.85 -14.26 6.24
C PHE A 45 10.81 -15.36 6.46
N HIS A 46 10.07 -15.21 7.55
CA HIS A 46 8.84 -15.94 7.81
C HIS A 46 7.77 -14.89 8.08
N PHE A 47 6.66 -14.95 7.34
CA PHE A 47 5.60 -13.96 7.49
C PHE A 47 4.92 -14.14 8.85
N ARG A 48 4.26 -15.29 9.07
CA ARG A 48 3.44 -15.54 10.26
C ARG A 48 4.23 -15.50 11.56
N GLY A 49 3.73 -14.74 12.52
CA GLY A 49 4.29 -14.65 13.88
C GLY A 49 5.59 -13.87 13.95
N SER A 50 5.99 -13.18 12.88
CA SER A 50 7.12 -12.26 12.87
C SER A 50 6.66 -10.80 13.08
N PHE A 51 7.58 -9.95 13.54
CA PHE A 51 7.36 -8.49 13.52
C PHE A 51 7.09 -7.95 12.11
N LEU A 52 7.63 -8.62 11.08
CA LEU A 52 7.45 -8.21 9.70
C LEU A 52 6.02 -8.48 9.19
N GLU A 53 5.25 -9.33 9.86
CA GLU A 53 3.84 -9.55 9.55
C GLU A 53 3.03 -8.25 9.61
N GLU A 54 3.06 -7.60 10.77
CA GLU A 54 2.33 -6.35 11.01
C GLU A 54 2.83 -5.25 10.07
N ALA A 55 4.15 -5.13 9.92
CA ALA A 55 4.76 -4.18 8.97
C ALA A 55 4.28 -4.40 7.52
N CYS A 56 4.23 -5.64 7.06
CA CYS A 56 3.76 -5.95 5.71
C CYS A 56 2.26 -5.68 5.56
N LEU A 57 1.44 -6.03 6.56
CA LEU A 57 0.01 -5.76 6.57
C LEU A 57 -0.26 -4.25 6.50
N ASP A 58 0.33 -3.48 7.41
CA ASP A 58 0.10 -2.04 7.52
C ASP A 58 0.55 -1.32 6.25
N LEU A 59 1.78 -1.56 5.79
CA LEU A 59 2.33 -0.88 4.62
C LEU A 59 1.67 -1.35 3.31
N GLY A 60 1.26 -2.61 3.23
CA GLY A 60 0.51 -3.16 2.11
C GLY A 60 -0.89 -2.52 2.01
N VAL A 61 -1.61 -2.43 3.13
CA VAL A 61 -2.92 -1.79 3.20
C VAL A 61 -2.82 -0.30 2.90
N GLU A 62 -1.83 0.40 3.47
CA GLU A 62 -1.63 1.83 3.21
C GLU A 62 -1.33 2.09 1.73
N ALA A 63 -0.43 1.31 1.12
CA ALA A 63 -0.17 1.38 -0.32
C ALA A 63 -1.46 1.18 -1.14
N TYR A 64 -2.25 0.16 -0.79
CA TYR A 64 -3.51 -0.16 -1.44
C TYR A 64 -4.55 0.97 -1.34
N LEU A 65 -4.72 1.55 -0.15
CA LEU A 65 -5.63 2.67 0.08
C LEU A 65 -5.21 3.92 -0.70
N GLN A 66 -3.92 4.27 -0.67
CA GLN A 66 -3.40 5.40 -1.42
C GLN A 66 -3.57 5.22 -2.94
N GLY A 67 -3.33 4.00 -3.43
CA GLY A 67 -3.65 3.60 -4.80
C GLY A 67 -5.12 3.81 -5.10
N GLY A 68 -6.03 3.23 -4.30
CA GLY A 68 -7.48 3.30 -4.49
C GLY A 68 -8.04 4.71 -4.48
N ARG A 69 -7.61 5.55 -3.54
CA ARG A 69 -7.97 6.98 -3.50
C ARG A 69 -7.50 7.71 -4.76
N THR A 70 -6.33 7.35 -5.30
CA THR A 70 -5.78 7.95 -6.53
C THR A 70 -6.55 7.45 -7.77
N GLY A 71 -6.84 6.15 -7.86
CA GLY A 71 -7.65 5.55 -8.91
C GLY A 71 -9.07 6.13 -8.97
N TYR A 72 -9.71 6.30 -7.81
CA TYR A 72 -11.03 6.90 -7.71
C TYR A 72 -11.06 8.37 -8.18
N ARG A 73 -10.01 9.14 -7.87
CA ARG A 73 -9.86 10.55 -8.28
C ARG A 73 -9.55 10.70 -9.76
N THR A 74 -8.70 9.85 -10.34
CA THR A 74 -8.35 9.90 -11.76
C THR A 74 -9.55 9.60 -12.65
N GLY A 75 -10.34 8.59 -12.29
CA GLY A 75 -11.63 8.33 -12.95
C GLY A 75 -12.62 9.50 -12.85
N LYS A 76 -12.47 10.44 -11.89
CA LYS A 76 -13.34 11.63 -11.74
C LYS A 76 -13.12 12.68 -12.78
N ARG A 77 -11.87 12.85 -13.17
CA ARG A 77 -11.42 14.06 -13.84
C ARG A 77 -10.92 13.79 -15.25
N GLY A 78 -10.76 12.53 -15.67
CA GLY A 78 -9.99 12.18 -16.87
C GLY A 78 -8.54 12.68 -16.79
N LYS A 79 -8.11 13.18 -15.62
CA LYS A 79 -6.82 13.82 -15.40
C LYS A 79 -5.82 12.74 -15.01
N THR A 80 -4.93 12.44 -15.94
CA THR A 80 -3.71 11.66 -15.73
C THR A 80 -2.57 12.51 -15.15
N GLY A 81 -2.66 13.84 -15.25
CA GLY A 81 -1.69 14.77 -14.70
C GLY A 81 -1.62 14.69 -13.18
N GLY A 82 -0.43 14.38 -12.64
CA GLY A 82 -0.13 14.29 -11.22
C GLY A 82 -0.20 12.88 -10.61
N VAL A 83 -0.68 11.88 -11.35
CA VAL A 83 -0.73 10.49 -10.87
C VAL A 83 0.67 9.93 -10.68
N ALA A 84 1.56 10.17 -11.66
CA ALA A 84 2.95 9.73 -11.58
C ALA A 84 3.68 10.36 -10.39
N ASN A 85 3.53 11.66 -10.16
CA ASN A 85 4.14 12.34 -9.01
C ASN A 85 3.57 11.83 -7.67
N GLN A 86 2.26 11.64 -7.60
CA GLN A 86 1.62 11.14 -6.37
C GLN A 86 2.01 9.69 -6.09
N PHE A 87 2.06 8.85 -7.12
CA PHE A 87 2.59 7.50 -7.02
C PHE A 87 4.04 7.52 -6.54
N GLN A 88 4.89 8.34 -7.15
CA GLN A 88 6.31 8.41 -6.81
C GLN A 88 6.53 8.80 -5.35
N LEU A 89 5.89 9.86 -4.86
CA LEU A 89 6.04 10.30 -3.45
C LEU A 89 5.56 9.23 -2.46
N THR A 90 4.40 8.64 -2.72
CA THR A 90 3.86 7.52 -1.92
C THR A 90 4.82 6.34 -1.91
N GLN A 91 5.31 5.97 -3.10
CA GLN A 91 6.12 4.79 -3.33
C GLN A 91 7.51 4.95 -2.71
N GLU A 92 8.08 6.16 -2.70
CA GLU A 92 9.36 6.45 -2.05
C GLU A 92 9.24 6.36 -0.52
N ALA A 93 8.19 6.92 0.08
CA ALA A 93 7.98 6.89 1.52
C ALA A 93 7.75 5.46 2.06
N LEU A 94 6.80 4.72 1.47
CA LEU A 94 6.48 3.35 1.89
C LEU A 94 7.64 2.39 1.62
N GLN A 95 8.36 2.57 0.49
CA GLN A 95 9.56 1.79 0.21
C GLN A 95 10.63 2.04 1.27
N ALA A 96 10.89 3.30 1.62
CA ALA A 96 11.91 3.65 2.60
C ALA A 96 11.59 3.04 3.97
N GLU A 97 10.35 3.14 4.40
CA GLU A 97 9.87 2.59 5.68
C GLU A 97 10.03 1.06 5.73
N LEU A 98 9.52 0.33 4.74
CA LEU A 98 9.65 -1.12 4.67
C LEU A 98 11.12 -1.56 4.61
N THR A 99 11.95 -0.83 3.86
CA THR A 99 13.39 -1.12 3.77
C THR A 99 14.07 -0.99 5.13
N VAL A 100 13.76 0.05 5.90
CA VAL A 100 14.32 0.25 7.24
C VAL A 100 13.90 -0.87 8.18
N LEU A 101 12.63 -1.29 8.13
CA LEU A 101 12.13 -2.40 8.95
C LEU A 101 12.82 -3.72 8.60
N LEU A 102 12.97 -4.02 7.30
CA LEU A 102 13.67 -5.23 6.84
C LEU A 102 15.16 -5.22 7.22
N LEU A 103 15.84 -4.08 7.06
CA LEU A 103 17.24 -3.94 7.48
C LEU A 103 17.43 -4.06 8.99
N SER A 104 16.42 -3.65 9.78
CA SER A 104 16.45 -3.77 11.24
C SER A 104 16.17 -5.19 11.71
N TRP A 105 15.39 -5.95 10.94
CA TRP A 105 15.07 -7.35 11.21
C TRP A 105 16.23 -8.30 10.91
N VAL A 106 17.00 -8.00 9.87
CA VAL A 106 18.08 -8.86 9.39
C VAL A 106 19.34 -8.59 10.21
N HIS A 107 19.97 -9.65 10.72
CA HIS A 107 21.23 -9.51 11.43
C HIS A 107 22.31 -8.92 10.50
N ARG A 108 22.97 -7.84 10.95
CA ARG A 108 23.91 -7.03 10.16
C ARG A 108 24.94 -7.92 9.45
N GLY A 109 25.01 -7.81 8.12
CA GLY A 109 26.08 -8.37 7.29
C GLY A 109 25.69 -9.49 6.32
N THR A 110 24.44 -9.97 6.33
CA THR A 110 24.05 -11.12 5.50
C THR A 110 23.28 -10.77 4.22
N LEU A 111 22.67 -9.58 4.12
CA LEU A 111 21.83 -9.21 2.97
C LEU A 111 22.23 -7.86 2.36
N SER A 112 22.03 -7.74 1.04
CA SER A 112 22.26 -6.49 0.31
C SER A 112 21.15 -5.48 0.59
N ALA A 113 21.52 -4.31 1.12
CA ALA A 113 20.58 -3.21 1.32
C ALA A 113 19.87 -2.80 0.02
N GLU A 114 20.53 -2.95 -1.13
CA GLU A 114 19.96 -2.63 -2.43
C GLU A 114 18.94 -3.68 -2.91
N GLU A 115 19.12 -4.95 -2.54
CA GLU A 115 18.13 -6.00 -2.81
C GLU A 115 16.88 -5.80 -1.96
N LEU A 116 17.05 -5.47 -0.69
CA LEU A 116 15.94 -5.15 0.20
C LEU A 116 15.16 -3.91 -0.26
N ARG A 117 15.84 -2.86 -0.73
CA ARG A 117 15.17 -1.69 -1.34
C ARG A 117 14.34 -2.07 -2.55
N ARG A 118 14.89 -2.90 -3.44
CA ARG A 118 14.19 -3.36 -4.65
C ARG A 118 12.97 -4.22 -4.31
N ALA A 119 13.10 -5.13 -3.34
CA ALA A 119 12.00 -5.95 -2.84
C ALA A 119 10.90 -5.08 -2.19
N SER A 120 11.26 -4.15 -1.31
CA SER A 120 10.33 -3.20 -0.70
C SER A 120 9.57 -2.37 -1.73
N ARG A 121 10.28 -1.92 -2.77
CA ARG A 121 9.68 -1.18 -3.88
C ARG A 121 8.69 -2.03 -4.66
N ALA A 122 9.05 -3.25 -5.00
CA ALA A 122 8.19 -4.17 -5.75
C ALA A 122 6.92 -4.50 -4.95
N TYR A 123 7.08 -4.79 -3.66
CA TYR A 123 5.98 -5.08 -2.74
C TYR A 123 4.99 -3.91 -2.63
N THR A 124 5.47 -2.72 -2.28
CA THR A 124 4.60 -1.53 -2.10
C THR A 124 3.97 -1.08 -3.42
N ARG A 125 4.69 -1.24 -4.54
CA ARG A 125 4.16 -0.97 -5.88
C ARG A 125 3.01 -1.90 -6.25
N GLU A 126 3.14 -3.21 -6.02
CA GLU A 126 2.08 -4.18 -6.31
C GLU A 126 0.77 -3.78 -5.60
N TRP A 127 0.84 -3.48 -4.30
CA TRP A 127 -0.32 -3.08 -3.52
C TRP A 127 -0.93 -1.76 -3.99
N TRP A 128 -0.10 -0.77 -4.29
CA TRP A 128 -0.57 0.50 -4.83
C TRP A 128 -1.28 0.33 -6.18
N GLU A 129 -0.69 -0.46 -7.10
CA GLU A 129 -1.27 -0.70 -8.44
C GLU A 129 -2.62 -1.44 -8.34
N ARG A 130 -2.70 -2.47 -7.48
CA ARG A 130 -3.95 -3.18 -7.19
C ARG A 130 -5.02 -2.23 -6.64
N GLY A 131 -4.65 -1.40 -5.66
CA GLY A 131 -5.54 -0.40 -5.09
C GLY A 131 -6.03 0.58 -6.15
N PHE A 132 -5.10 1.12 -6.94
CA PHE A 132 -5.39 2.06 -8.02
C PHE A 132 -6.39 1.51 -9.03
N GLU A 133 -6.19 0.26 -9.46
CA GLU A 133 -7.11 -0.39 -10.37
C GLU A 133 -8.49 -0.61 -9.74
N THR A 134 -8.55 -1.11 -8.50
CA THR A 134 -9.82 -1.28 -7.76
C THR A 134 -10.57 0.05 -7.62
N GLY A 135 -9.86 1.12 -7.26
CA GLY A 135 -10.42 2.47 -7.15
C GLY A 135 -10.96 3.02 -8.48
N ARG A 136 -10.28 2.72 -9.60
CA ARG A 136 -10.78 3.04 -10.94
C ARG A 136 -12.03 2.24 -11.29
N ARG A 137 -12.01 0.92 -11.10
CA ARG A 137 -13.11 0.00 -11.43
C ARG A 137 -14.39 0.29 -10.64
N HIS A 138 -14.30 0.51 -9.32
CA HIS A 138 -15.46 0.87 -8.48
C HIS A 138 -16.20 2.13 -8.94
N ARG A 139 -15.50 2.99 -9.68
CA ARG A 139 -16.12 4.18 -10.26
C ARG A 139 -16.76 3.90 -11.61
N CYS A 140 -16.13 3.10 -12.46
CA CYS A 140 -16.69 2.71 -13.76
C CYS A 140 -18.00 1.92 -13.60
N LEU A 141 -18.17 1.16 -12.51
CA LEU A 141 -19.39 0.39 -12.21
C LEU A 141 -20.57 1.21 -11.65
N LYS A 142 -20.45 2.55 -11.54
CA LYS A 142 -21.54 3.44 -11.09
C LYS A 142 -22.25 4.20 -12.22
N TYR A 143 -22.14 3.70 -13.46
CA TYR A 143 -22.84 4.21 -14.63
C TYR A 143 -23.83 3.17 -15.13
#